data_AF-N1W2X1-F1
#
_entry.id   AF-N1W2X1-F1
#
_cell.length_a   1.000
_cell.length_b   1.000
_cell.length_c   1.000
_cell.angle_alpha   90.00
_cell.angle_beta   90.00
_cell.angle_gamma   90.00
#
_symmetry.space_group_name_H-M   'P 1'
#
loop_
_entity.id
_entity.type
_entity.pdbx_description
1 polymer ?
#
loop_
_entity_poly.entity_id
_entity_poly.type
_entity_poly.pdbx_seq_one_letter_code
_entity_poly.pdbx_strand_id
1 'polypeptide(L)'
;MRQNSVPNPLIRNLSKQIFAFLPILFMVTLIQCGVPKGEFGWTTTKMEEMDILEKHIQTITDYKMMRDDLIFSPTDTIHYVYQFSRNPGLETDFYISLNRYELDFVEIDIKKKRVEPDSLAIRDEFSLLRTGEYLIKIVHEGDTVDEVKFRVLPDEGYTQENLEQELAGDQTDEIIKYSR
;
A
#
# COMPACT_ATOMS: atom_id res chain seq x y z
N MET A 1 -58.28 -27.54 28.65
CA MET A 1 -57.35 -28.65 28.34
C MET A 1 -56.33 -28.14 27.33
N ARG A 2 -55.04 -28.06 27.71
CA ARG A 2 -53.94 -27.64 26.80
C ARG A 2 -53.41 -28.89 26.09
N GLN A 3 -53.53 -28.95 24.76
CA GLN A 3 -52.86 -29.95 23.93
C GLN A 3 -51.42 -29.50 23.67
N ASN A 4 -50.46 -30.30 24.17
CA ASN A 4 -49.05 -30.16 23.83
C ASN A 4 -48.79 -30.91 22.52
N SER A 5 -48.42 -30.17 21.46
CA SER A 5 -47.96 -30.75 20.20
C SER A 5 -46.58 -31.37 20.39
N VAL A 6 -46.47 -32.69 20.23
CA VAL A 6 -45.21 -33.42 20.26
C VAL A 6 -44.45 -33.17 18.96
N PRO A 7 -43.16 -32.77 18.99
CA PRO A 7 -42.40 -32.51 17.78
C PRO A 7 -42.01 -33.82 17.06
N ASN A 8 -42.13 -33.79 15.74
CA ASN A 8 -41.96 -34.90 14.80
C ASN A 8 -40.50 -35.42 14.79
N PRO A 9 -40.24 -36.74 14.93
CA PRO A 9 -38.89 -37.29 15.08
C PRO A 9 -37.96 -37.11 13.86
N LEU A 10 -38.52 -36.82 12.68
CA LEU A 10 -37.76 -36.54 11.45
C LEU A 10 -36.92 -35.25 11.54
N ILE A 11 -37.41 -34.23 12.25
CA ILE A 11 -36.73 -32.93 12.40
C ILE A 11 -35.51 -33.07 13.34
N ARG A 12 -35.53 -34.06 14.26
CA ARG A 12 -34.49 -34.28 15.26
C ARG A 12 -33.21 -34.91 14.70
N ASN A 13 -33.31 -35.62 13.57
CA ASN A 13 -32.14 -36.27 12.97
C ASN A 13 -31.42 -35.38 11.94
N LEU A 14 -32.12 -34.46 11.26
CA LEU A 14 -31.47 -33.48 10.37
C LEU A 14 -30.61 -32.47 11.15
N SER A 15 -31.06 -32.02 12.33
CA SER A 15 -30.32 -31.03 13.12
C SER A 15 -28.99 -31.54 13.68
N LYS A 16 -28.87 -32.85 13.92
CA LYS A 16 -27.64 -33.46 14.44
C LYS A 16 -26.52 -33.57 13.41
N GLN A 17 -26.85 -33.75 12.13
CA GLN A 17 -25.85 -33.81 11.07
C GLN A 17 -25.34 -32.41 10.69
N ILE A 18 -26.22 -31.40 10.70
CA ILE A 18 -25.85 -30.00 10.39
C ILE A 18 -24.93 -29.42 11.47
N PHE A 19 -25.14 -29.76 12.75
CA PHE A 19 -24.28 -29.29 13.86
C PHE A 19 -22.87 -29.90 13.87
N ALA A 20 -22.64 -31.03 13.21
CA ALA A 20 -21.34 -31.70 13.17
C ALA A 20 -20.40 -31.14 12.08
N PHE A 21 -20.94 -30.52 11.03
CA PHE A 21 -20.15 -29.93 9.94
C PHE A 21 -19.76 -28.46 10.16
N LEU A 22 -20.47 -27.75 11.03
CA LEU A 22 -20.20 -26.34 11.35
C LEU A 22 -18.79 -26.05 11.94
N PRO A 23 -18.22 -26.89 12.83
CA PRO A 23 -16.90 -26.58 13.41
C PRO A 23 -15.73 -26.87 12.46
N ILE A 24 -15.92 -27.71 11.44
CA ILE A 24 -14.88 -28.02 10.44
C ILE A 24 -14.75 -26.89 9.42
N LEU A 25 -15.87 -26.27 9.03
CA LEU A 25 -15.87 -25.11 8.12
C LEU A 25 -15.19 -23.87 8.75
N PHE A 26 -15.24 -23.73 10.08
CA PHE A 26 -14.62 -22.62 10.82
C PHE A 26 -13.09 -22.74 10.96
N MET A 27 -12.54 -23.96 10.92
CA MET A 27 -11.09 -24.20 10.95
C MET A 27 -10.41 -23.83 9.63
N VAL A 28 -11.11 -23.93 8.50
CA VAL A 28 -10.54 -23.63 7.16
C VAL A 28 -10.42 -22.12 6.92
N THR A 29 -11.21 -21.28 7.60
CA THR A 29 -11.19 -19.82 7.42
C THR A 29 -10.05 -19.11 8.15
N LEU A 30 -9.25 -19.80 8.97
CA LEU A 30 -8.19 -19.19 9.79
C LEU A 30 -6.78 -19.32 9.20
N ILE A 31 -6.62 -19.98 8.06
CA ILE A 31 -5.34 -20.02 7.35
C ILE A 31 -5.29 -18.83 6.40
N GLN A 32 -5.08 -17.62 6.93
CA GLN A 32 -4.55 -16.51 6.12
C GLN A 32 -3.11 -16.85 5.77
N CYS A 33 -2.91 -17.69 4.76
CA CYS A 33 -1.61 -18.12 4.23
C CYS A 33 -1.03 -17.09 3.25
N GLY A 34 -1.11 -15.79 3.59
CA GLY A 34 -0.61 -14.70 2.76
C GLY A 34 0.59 -14.01 3.40
N VAL A 35 1.43 -13.38 2.58
CA VAL A 35 2.49 -12.50 3.08
C VAL A 35 1.86 -11.36 3.91
N PRO A 36 2.38 -11.06 5.11
CA PRO A 36 1.84 -9.99 5.93
C PRO A 36 1.99 -8.64 5.21
N LYS A 37 0.92 -7.84 5.20
CA LYS A 37 1.00 -6.43 4.80
C LYS A 37 1.83 -5.63 5.79
N GLY A 38 2.31 -4.47 5.36
CA GLY A 38 3.20 -3.61 6.10
C GLY A 38 2.79 -2.15 6.06
N GLU A 39 3.68 -1.31 6.57
CA GLU A 39 3.54 0.14 6.57
C GLU A 39 4.62 0.77 5.69
N PHE A 40 4.25 1.82 4.97
CA PHE A 40 5.18 2.63 4.20
C PHE A 40 5.63 3.83 5.03
N GLY A 41 6.94 4.05 5.06
CA GLY A 41 7.55 5.24 5.63
C GLY A 41 8.40 5.96 4.59
N TRP A 42 8.52 7.28 4.76
CA TRP A 42 9.15 8.15 3.76
C TRP A 42 10.07 9.16 4.43
N THR A 43 11.17 9.47 3.77
CA THR A 43 12.01 10.64 4.07
C THR A 43 12.62 11.14 2.77
N THR A 44 12.94 12.43 2.68
CA THR A 44 13.58 13.02 1.51
C THR A 44 14.94 13.61 1.86
N THR A 45 15.87 13.50 0.93
CA THR A 45 17.16 14.18 1.03
C THR A 45 17.40 14.99 -0.23
N LYS A 46 17.75 16.26 -0.06
CA LYS A 46 18.17 17.10 -1.18
C LYS A 46 19.49 16.61 -1.76
N MET A 47 19.63 16.65 -3.07
CA MET A 47 20.84 16.17 -3.76
C MET A 47 22.10 17.01 -3.46
N GLU A 48 21.97 18.29 -3.08
CA GLU A 48 23.10 19.23 -3.00
C GLU A 48 23.50 19.68 -1.59
N GLU A 49 22.72 19.39 -0.53
CA GLU A 49 22.85 20.16 0.74
C GLU A 49 23.42 19.40 1.95
N MET A 50 23.75 18.11 1.87
CA MET A 50 24.11 17.32 3.07
C MET A 50 25.42 16.54 2.99
N ASP A 51 26.16 16.50 4.09
CA ASP A 51 27.31 15.62 4.27
C ASP A 51 26.86 14.14 4.32
N ILE A 52 27.75 13.22 3.90
CA ILE A 52 27.45 11.80 3.74
C ILE A 52 26.96 11.18 5.04
N LEU A 53 27.53 11.57 6.18
CA LEU A 53 27.16 11.04 7.49
C LEU A 53 25.76 11.48 7.91
N GLU A 54 25.42 12.76 7.69
CA GLU A 54 24.11 13.31 8.04
C GLU A 54 23.01 12.67 7.17
N LYS A 55 23.30 12.51 5.87
CA LYS A 55 22.43 11.77 4.94
C LYS A 55 22.21 10.33 5.42
N HIS A 56 23.26 9.64 5.87
CA HIS A 56 23.15 8.27 6.36
C HIS A 56 22.31 8.16 7.64
N ILE A 57 22.46 9.09 8.59
CA ILE A 57 21.69 9.08 9.84
C ILE A 57 20.20 9.29 9.53
N GLN A 58 19.86 10.34 8.78
CA GLN A 58 18.46 10.67 8.46
C GLN A 58 17.76 9.53 7.71
N THR A 59 18.45 8.91 6.74
CA THR A 59 17.91 7.79 5.94
C THR A 59 17.72 6.50 6.74
N ILE A 60 18.17 6.43 7.99
CA ILE A 60 17.96 5.29 8.88
C ILE A 60 16.86 5.60 9.92
N THR A 61 16.83 6.82 10.47
CA THR A 61 16.03 7.10 11.68
C THR A 61 14.74 7.87 11.44
N ASP A 62 14.65 8.66 10.36
CA ASP A 62 13.65 9.75 10.29
C ASP A 62 12.56 9.49 9.25
N TYR A 63 12.09 8.25 9.15
CA TYR A 63 10.96 7.91 8.30
C TYR A 63 9.63 8.34 8.92
N LYS A 64 8.84 9.10 8.17
CA LYS A 64 7.44 9.38 8.50
C LYS A 64 6.55 8.28 7.93
N MET A 65 5.93 7.48 8.80
CA MET A 65 5.01 6.40 8.41
C MET A 65 3.66 6.99 7.97
N MET A 66 3.35 6.90 6.68
CA MET A 66 2.08 7.37 6.10
C MET A 66 1.87 6.79 4.70
N ARG A 67 0.62 6.77 4.23
CA ARG A 67 0.24 6.19 2.93
C ARG A 67 -0.48 7.17 2.00
N ASP A 68 -1.14 8.16 2.59
CA ASP A 68 -2.00 9.11 1.90
C ASP A 68 -1.32 10.47 1.78
N ASP A 69 -1.78 11.31 0.85
CA ASP A 69 -1.29 12.68 0.65
C ASP A 69 0.23 12.80 0.44
N LEU A 70 0.83 11.78 -0.20
CA LEU A 70 2.25 11.74 -0.51
C LEU A 70 2.57 12.63 -1.72
N ILE A 71 3.30 13.71 -1.47
CA ILE A 71 3.73 14.68 -2.47
C ILE A 71 5.24 14.92 -2.27
N PHE A 72 6.01 14.80 -3.36
CA PHE A 72 7.45 14.98 -3.37
C PHE A 72 7.92 15.94 -4.45
N SER A 73 9.12 16.49 -4.27
CA SER A 73 9.81 17.31 -5.27
C SER A 73 10.61 16.43 -6.26
N PRO A 74 10.73 16.82 -7.55
CA PRO A 74 11.54 16.13 -8.54
C PRO A 74 13.05 16.27 -8.30
N THR A 75 13.48 17.26 -7.51
CA THR A 75 14.91 17.48 -7.19
C THR A 75 15.35 16.72 -5.93
N ASP A 76 14.40 16.20 -5.17
CA ASP A 76 14.68 15.38 -3.99
C ASP A 76 14.95 13.92 -4.34
N THR A 77 15.80 13.28 -3.54
CA THR A 77 15.84 11.82 -3.46
C THR A 77 14.80 11.35 -2.45
N ILE A 78 13.87 10.52 -2.89
CA ILE A 78 12.79 9.96 -2.08
C ILE A 78 13.28 8.61 -1.53
N HIS A 79 13.48 8.54 -0.23
CA HIS A 79 13.79 7.30 0.48
C HIS A 79 12.50 6.71 1.02
N TYR A 80 12.31 5.42 0.82
CA TYR A 80 11.19 4.71 1.42
C TYR A 80 11.66 3.54 2.27
N VAL A 81 10.87 3.24 3.28
CA VAL A 81 10.92 2.00 4.04
C VAL A 81 9.56 1.32 3.94
N TYR A 82 9.56 0.02 3.65
CA TYR A 82 8.38 -0.82 3.80
C TYR A 82 8.61 -1.79 4.94
N GLN A 83 7.89 -1.58 6.04
CA GLN A 83 8.03 -2.33 7.29
C GLN A 83 6.94 -3.40 7.36
N PHE A 84 7.32 -4.69 7.33
CA PHE A 84 6.35 -5.77 7.43
C PHE A 84 5.78 -5.86 8.85
N SER A 85 4.47 -6.14 8.97
CA SER A 85 3.81 -6.32 10.28
C SER A 85 4.23 -7.60 11.02
N ARG A 86 4.74 -8.59 10.30
CA ARG A 86 5.29 -9.86 10.81
C ARG A 86 6.43 -10.31 9.91
N ASN A 87 7.27 -11.23 10.40
CA ASN A 87 8.37 -11.77 9.60
C ASN A 87 7.85 -12.46 8.33
N PRO A 88 8.17 -11.95 7.12
CA PRO A 88 7.70 -12.52 5.86
C PRO A 88 8.63 -13.62 5.29
N GLY A 89 9.70 -13.97 6.02
CA GLY A 89 10.78 -14.85 5.58
C GLY A 89 11.98 -14.05 5.08
N LEU A 90 13.14 -14.24 5.70
CA LEU A 90 14.36 -13.45 5.41
C LEU A 90 15.03 -13.84 4.09
N GLU A 91 14.89 -15.10 3.68
CA GLU A 91 15.39 -15.59 2.39
C GLU A 91 14.38 -15.40 1.25
N THR A 92 13.23 -14.80 1.55
CA THR A 92 12.18 -14.53 0.59
C THR A 92 12.57 -13.34 -0.29
N ASP A 93 12.49 -13.55 -1.60
CA ASP A 93 12.75 -12.50 -2.58
C ASP A 93 11.46 -11.70 -2.87
N PHE A 94 11.55 -10.39 -2.72
CA PHE A 94 10.49 -9.44 -3.06
C PHE A 94 10.87 -8.63 -4.29
N TYR A 95 9.88 -8.16 -5.03
CA TYR A 95 10.07 -7.26 -6.15
C TYR A 95 9.34 -5.95 -5.88
N ILE A 96 10.05 -4.85 -6.04
CA ILE A 96 9.51 -3.51 -5.93
C ILE A 96 9.33 -3.00 -7.34
N SER A 97 8.08 -2.82 -7.75
CA SER A 97 7.71 -2.29 -9.06
C SER A 97 7.29 -0.83 -8.90
N LEU A 98 8.00 0.08 -9.58
CA LEU A 98 7.63 1.48 -9.69
C LEU A 98 6.87 1.68 -10.99
N ASN A 99 5.66 2.21 -10.88
CA ASN A 99 4.79 2.46 -12.01
C ASN A 99 4.51 3.96 -12.10
N ARG A 100 4.43 4.50 -13.32
CA ARG A 100 4.07 5.90 -13.57
C ARG A 100 2.75 5.95 -14.34
N TYR A 101 1.90 6.88 -13.96
CA TYR A 101 0.63 7.10 -14.66
C TYR A 101 0.86 7.87 -15.96
N GLU A 102 0.35 7.31 -17.05
CA GLU A 102 0.25 8.00 -18.35
C GLU A 102 -1.20 7.91 -18.85
N LEU A 103 -1.56 6.83 -19.55
CA LEU A 103 -2.96 6.44 -19.80
C LEU A 103 -3.48 5.45 -18.74
N ASP A 104 -2.54 4.71 -18.14
CA ASP A 104 -2.71 3.81 -17.01
C ASP A 104 -1.36 3.76 -16.27
N PHE A 105 -1.28 3.07 -15.13
CA PHE A 105 -0.03 2.81 -14.44
C PHE A 105 0.83 1.81 -15.22
N VAL A 106 1.89 2.32 -15.83
CA VAL A 106 2.88 1.53 -16.58
C VAL A 106 4.12 1.33 -15.72
N GLU A 107 4.61 0.10 -15.61
CA GLU A 107 5.86 -0.22 -14.91
C GLU A 107 7.05 0.44 -15.63
N ILE A 108 7.82 1.22 -14.89
CA ILE A 108 9.01 1.92 -15.39
C ILE A 108 10.31 1.41 -14.77
N ASP A 109 10.23 0.75 -13.61
CA ASP A 109 11.38 0.17 -12.93
C ASP A 109 10.96 -1.02 -12.06
N ILE A 110 11.83 -2.01 -11.95
CA ILE A 110 11.64 -3.19 -11.10
C ILE A 110 12.94 -3.56 -10.39
N LYS A 111 12.88 -3.68 -9.07
CA LYS A 111 14.04 -4.01 -8.23
C LYS A 111 13.76 -5.23 -7.37
N LYS A 112 14.67 -6.20 -7.42
CA LYS A 112 14.67 -7.34 -6.51
C LYS A 112 15.25 -6.93 -5.16
N LYS A 113 14.53 -7.21 -4.08
CA LYS A 113 14.91 -6.87 -2.69
C LYS A 113 14.70 -8.06 -1.76
N ARG A 114 15.45 -8.06 -0.67
CA ARG A 114 15.28 -8.98 0.46
C ARG A 114 14.98 -8.18 1.71
N VAL A 115 14.30 -8.82 2.64
CA VAL A 115 13.96 -8.24 3.93
C VAL A 115 15.21 -8.17 4.79
N GLU A 116 15.43 -7.01 5.41
CA GLU A 116 16.51 -6.85 6.36
C GLU A 116 16.28 -7.72 7.61
N PRO A 117 17.29 -8.46 8.08
CA PRO A 117 17.13 -9.44 9.16
C PRO A 117 16.71 -8.84 10.49
N ASP A 118 17.21 -7.65 10.82
CA ASP A 118 17.01 -7.03 12.13
C ASP A 118 15.77 -6.14 12.19
N SER A 119 15.40 -5.53 11.06
CA SER A 119 14.31 -4.56 11.00
C SER A 119 13.03 -5.11 10.40
N LEU A 120 13.06 -6.28 9.73
CA LEU A 120 11.92 -6.81 8.96
C LEU A 120 11.39 -5.79 7.94
N ALA A 121 12.29 -5.01 7.34
CA ALA A 121 11.92 -3.96 6.40
C ALA A 121 12.66 -4.10 5.06
N ILE A 122 12.13 -3.45 4.04
CA ILE A 122 12.80 -3.21 2.77
C ILE A 122 13.03 -1.71 2.64
N ARG A 123 14.27 -1.30 2.40
CA ARG A 123 14.64 0.10 2.14
C ARG A 123 15.20 0.27 0.74
N ASP A 124 14.83 1.38 0.11
CA ASP A 124 15.45 1.83 -1.13
C ASP A 124 15.12 3.31 -1.38
N GLU A 125 15.66 3.82 -2.48
CA GLU A 125 15.45 5.19 -2.92
C GLU A 125 15.05 5.29 -4.39
N PHE A 126 14.41 6.41 -4.70
CA PHE A 126 14.16 6.91 -6.04
C PHE A 126 14.69 8.34 -6.16
N SER A 127 15.41 8.63 -7.23
CA SER A 127 15.95 9.96 -7.50
C SER A 127 15.58 10.38 -8.93
N LEU A 128 15.53 11.69 -9.15
CA LEU A 128 15.29 12.28 -10.47
C LEU A 128 13.99 11.81 -11.14
N LEU A 129 12.95 11.56 -10.33
CA LEU A 129 11.63 11.23 -10.86
C LEU A 129 11.05 12.47 -11.55
N ARG A 130 10.49 12.27 -12.75
CA ARG A 130 9.78 13.33 -13.48
C ARG A 130 8.47 13.66 -12.75
N THR A 131 7.95 14.86 -12.96
CA THR A 131 6.60 15.22 -12.52
C THR A 131 5.57 14.19 -13.01
N GLY A 132 4.63 13.83 -12.14
CA GLY A 132 3.53 12.92 -12.44
C GLY A 132 3.06 12.12 -11.23
N GLU A 133 2.11 11.22 -11.48
CA GLU A 133 1.61 10.29 -10.46
C GLU A 133 2.33 8.94 -10.57
N TYR A 134 2.60 8.35 -9.41
CA TYR A 134 3.36 7.11 -9.28
C TYR A 134 2.64 6.13 -8.37
N LEU A 135 2.89 4.84 -8.63
CA LEU A 135 2.39 3.72 -7.83
C LEU A 135 3.55 2.75 -7.58
N ILE A 136 3.88 2.55 -6.31
CA ILE A 136 4.81 1.51 -5.87
C ILE A 136 4.02 0.26 -5.51
N LYS A 137 4.47 -0.89 -5.99
CA LYS A 137 3.93 -2.20 -5.65
C LYS A 137 5.02 -3.07 -5.02
N ILE A 138 4.68 -3.70 -3.90
CA ILE A 138 5.45 -4.78 -3.28
C ILE A 138 4.88 -6.10 -3.82
N VAL A 139 5.69 -6.83 -4.56
CA VAL A 139 5.28 -8.05 -5.27
C VAL A 139 6.03 -9.25 -4.71
N HIS A 140 5.31 -10.35 -4.49
CA HIS A 140 5.84 -11.63 -4.05
C HIS A 140 5.18 -12.75 -4.85
N GLU A 141 5.99 -13.64 -5.43
CA GLU A 141 5.50 -14.77 -6.24
C GLU A 141 4.53 -14.38 -7.38
N GLY A 142 4.65 -13.15 -7.89
CA GLY A 142 3.80 -12.62 -8.98
C GLY A 142 2.55 -11.89 -8.49
N ASP A 143 2.22 -11.98 -7.20
CA ASP A 143 1.08 -11.29 -6.61
C ASP A 143 1.49 -9.99 -5.92
N THR A 144 0.69 -8.94 -6.08
CA THR A 144 0.88 -7.69 -5.34
C THR A 144 0.46 -7.88 -3.89
N VAL A 145 1.42 -7.81 -2.98
CA VAL A 145 1.24 -7.90 -1.53
C VAL A 145 0.65 -6.60 -1.00
N ASP A 146 1.24 -5.48 -1.42
CA ASP A 146 0.83 -4.16 -0.98
C ASP A 146 1.24 -3.08 -1.99
N GLU A 147 0.56 -1.94 -1.95
CA GLU A 147 0.82 -0.85 -2.89
C GLU A 147 0.47 0.53 -2.31
N VAL A 148 1.09 1.57 -2.86
CA VAL A 148 0.90 2.95 -2.42
C VAL A 148 1.14 3.94 -3.56
N LYS A 149 0.33 5.01 -3.60
CA LYS A 149 0.42 6.07 -4.60
C LYS A 149 1.09 7.31 -4.04
N PHE A 150 1.84 8.01 -4.88
CA PHE A 150 2.39 9.32 -4.55
C PHE A 150 2.47 10.20 -5.80
N ARG A 151 2.65 11.51 -5.60
CA ARG A 151 2.79 12.49 -6.69
C ARG A 151 4.14 13.19 -6.60
N VAL A 152 4.74 13.41 -7.76
CA VAL A 152 5.89 14.30 -7.92
C VAL A 152 5.41 15.54 -8.64
N LEU A 153 5.54 16.70 -8.01
CA LEU A 153 5.03 17.98 -8.53
C LEU A 153 6.20 18.92 -8.86
N PRO A 154 6.11 19.78 -9.89
CA PRO A 154 7.21 20.67 -10.27
C PRO A 154 7.59 21.64 -9.15
N ASP A 155 8.88 21.99 -9.03
CA ASP A 155 9.35 22.91 -7.98
C ASP A 155 8.83 24.35 -8.15
N GLU A 156 8.47 24.73 -9.38
CA GLU A 156 7.88 26.03 -9.69
C GLU A 156 6.35 25.97 -9.52
N GLY A 157 5.82 26.55 -8.43
CA GLY A 157 4.40 26.96 -8.40
C GLY A 157 3.55 26.64 -7.17
N TYR A 158 4.09 26.15 -6.05
CA TYR A 158 3.27 25.78 -4.88
C TYR A 158 3.38 26.76 -3.71
N THR A 159 2.52 27.80 -3.73
CA THR A 159 1.91 28.33 -2.50
C THR A 159 0.68 27.46 -2.16
N GLN A 160 0.33 27.36 -0.88
CA GLN A 160 -0.80 26.56 -0.39
C GLN A 160 -2.14 26.90 -1.10
N GLU A 161 -2.26 28.12 -1.62
CA GLU A 161 -3.40 28.58 -2.44
C GLU A 161 -3.54 27.84 -3.78
N ASN A 162 -2.45 27.49 -4.47
CA ASN A 162 -2.53 26.83 -5.78
C ASN A 162 -2.90 25.34 -5.66
N LEU A 163 -2.50 24.69 -4.57
CA LEU A 163 -2.80 23.28 -4.31
C LEU A 163 -4.30 23.06 -4.04
N GLU A 164 -4.94 23.96 -3.29
CA GLU A 164 -6.39 23.94 -3.06
C GLU A 164 -7.18 24.23 -4.34
N GLN A 165 -6.62 25.06 -5.23
CA GLN A 165 -7.27 25.46 -6.47
C GLN A 165 -7.23 24.36 -7.56
N GLU A 166 -6.15 23.59 -7.66
CA GLU A 166 -6.10 22.38 -8.52
C GLU A 166 -7.05 21.28 -8.00
N LEU A 167 -7.11 21.06 -6.69
CA LEU A 167 -8.03 20.10 -6.07
C LEU A 167 -9.51 20.49 -6.25
N ALA A 168 -9.81 21.79 -6.37
CA ALA A 168 -11.15 22.30 -6.63
C ALA A 168 -11.52 22.36 -8.13
N GLY A 169 -10.55 22.50 -9.02
CA GLY A 169 -10.77 22.60 -10.47
C GLY A 169 -11.31 21.33 -11.13
N ASP A 170 -10.99 20.17 -10.56
CA ASP A 170 -11.41 18.86 -11.07
C ASP A 170 -12.92 18.55 -10.87
N GLN A 171 -13.64 19.38 -10.11
CA GLN A 171 -15.09 19.21 -9.87
C GLN A 171 -16.00 20.04 -10.80
N THR A 172 -15.45 20.98 -11.56
CA THR A 172 -16.27 21.94 -12.34
C THR A 172 -16.50 21.58 -13.80
N ASP A 173 -15.75 20.62 -14.37
CA ASP A 173 -15.76 20.38 -15.82
C ASP A 173 -16.87 19.43 -16.34
N GLU A 174 -17.63 18.75 -15.46
CA GLU A 174 -18.69 17.83 -15.92
C GLU A 174 -20.06 18.48 -16.19
N ILE A 175 -20.33 19.71 -15.74
CA ILE A 175 -21.70 20.27 -15.74
C ILE A 175 -22.02 21.11 -17.00
N ILE A 176 -21.04 21.54 -17.80
CA ILE A 176 -21.30 22.48 -18.92
C ILE A 176 -21.57 21.77 -20.27
N LYS A 177 -21.46 20.44 -20.36
CA LYS A 177 -21.53 19.73 -21.66
C LYS A 177 -22.95 19.56 -22.24
N TYR A 178 -24.02 19.90 -21.51
CA TYR A 178 -25.41 19.68 -21.97
C TYR A 178 -26.30 20.93 -22.02
N SER A 179 -25.72 22.13 -21.94
CA SER A 179 -26.47 23.39 -22.11
C SER A 179 -26.26 24.00 -23.50
N ARG A 180 -26.77 23.33 -24.54
CA ARG A 180 -27.14 24.01 -25.79
C ARG A 180 -28.27 23.30 -26.53
#